data_AF-A0A2M7NR36-F1
#
_entry.id   AF-A0A2M7NR36-F1
#
_cell.length_a   1.000
_cell.length_b   1.000
_cell.length_c   1.000
_cell.angle_alpha   90.00
_cell.angle_beta   90.00
_cell.angle_gamma   90.00
#
_symmetry.space_group_name_H-M   'P 1'
#
loop_
_entity.id
_entity.type
_entity.pdbx_description
1 polymer ?
#
loop_
_entity_poly.entity_id
_entity_poly.type
_entity_poly.pdbx_seq_one_letter_code
_entity_poly.pdbx_strand_id
1 'polypeptide(L)'
;MRNIYTILVVITSLLFIVFRFPYRTFIYRYDLFDFYIADTSPNFLAVLMFVFFKKRQKNKHNNFQICFFSFVGLVIYEFFIQIHIYPGATIDLLDVISSLLASVISYFICNYFDSKIVIHKK
;
A
#
# COMPACT_ATOMS: atom_id res chain seq x y z
N MET A 1 15.26 -9.73 10.62
CA MET A 1 15.18 -8.43 9.92
C MET A 1 14.45 -8.58 8.59
N ARG A 2 15.06 -9.21 7.59
CA ARG A 2 14.48 -9.42 6.26
C ARG A 2 13.26 -10.34 6.24
N ASN A 3 13.22 -11.36 7.09
CA ASN A 3 12.22 -12.42 7.02
C ASN A 3 10.80 -11.92 7.34
N ILE A 4 10.61 -11.07 8.35
CA ILE A 4 9.28 -10.50 8.67
C ILE A 4 8.79 -9.62 7.52
N TYR A 5 9.59 -8.66 7.06
CA TYR A 5 9.22 -7.84 5.90
C TYR A 5 9.05 -8.67 4.62
N THR A 6 9.74 -9.80 4.47
CA THR A 6 9.50 -10.74 3.36
C THR A 6 8.13 -11.38 3.46
N ILE A 7 7.74 -11.86 4.65
CA ILE A 7 6.41 -12.42 4.90
C ILE A 7 5.33 -11.35 4.65
N LEU A 8 5.53 -10.13 5.17
CA LEU A 8 4.59 -9.02 4.96
C LEU A 8 4.44 -8.69 3.46
N VAL A 9 5.52 -8.64 2.69
CA VAL A 9 5.44 -8.47 1.23
C VAL A 9 4.60 -9.57 0.60
N VAL A 10 4.91 -10.85 0.88
CA VAL A 10 4.15 -11.97 0.29
C VAL A 10 2.66 -11.88 0.62
N ILE A 11 2.31 -11.62 1.89
CA ILE A 11 0.92 -11.47 2.31
C ILE A 11 0.27 -10.29 1.58
N THR A 12 0.90 -9.11 1.58
CA THR A 12 0.33 -7.93 0.90
C THR A 12 0.21 -8.12 -0.60
N SER A 13 1.14 -8.81 -1.27
CA SER A 13 1.04 -9.12 -2.70
C SER A 13 -0.11 -10.09 -3.01
N LEU A 14 -0.29 -11.13 -2.18
CA LEU A 14 -1.42 -12.06 -2.32
C LEU A 14 -2.75 -11.33 -2.12
N LEU A 15 -2.85 -10.51 -1.07
CA LEU A 15 -4.03 -9.68 -0.83
C LEU A 15 -4.27 -8.71 -1.99
N PHE A 16 -3.22 -8.05 -2.51
CA PHE A 16 -3.36 -7.14 -3.64
C PHE A 16 -3.96 -7.84 -4.85
N ILE A 17 -3.46 -9.03 -5.20
CA ILE A 17 -3.97 -9.82 -6.34
C ILE A 17 -5.44 -10.21 -6.10
N VAL A 18 -5.78 -10.70 -4.91
CA VAL A 18 -7.15 -11.11 -4.56
C VAL A 18 -8.12 -9.93 -4.58
N PHE A 19 -7.73 -8.80 -4.00
CA PHE A 19 -8.60 -7.62 -3.95
C PHE A 19 -8.75 -6.96 -5.32
N ARG A 20 -7.67 -6.87 -6.10
CA ARG A 20 -7.67 -6.24 -7.42
C ARG A 20 -8.47 -7.01 -8.46
N PHE A 21 -8.39 -8.34 -8.46
CA PHE A 21 -8.97 -9.16 -9.53
C PHE A 21 -10.26 -9.86 -9.09
N PRO A 22 -10.26 -10.97 -8.31
CA PRO A 22 -11.48 -11.72 -8.05
C PRO A 22 -12.47 -10.93 -7.18
N TYR A 23 -12.00 -10.22 -6.14
CA TYR A 23 -12.90 -9.48 -5.25
C TYR A 23 -13.58 -8.31 -5.97
N ARG A 24 -12.81 -7.42 -6.59
CA ARG A 24 -13.37 -6.28 -7.34
C ARG A 24 -14.32 -6.74 -8.45
N THR A 25 -13.96 -7.79 -9.19
CA THR A 25 -14.83 -8.37 -10.22
C THR A 25 -16.12 -8.93 -9.60
N PHE A 26 -16.05 -9.60 -8.45
CA PHE A 26 -17.22 -10.11 -7.76
C PHE A 26 -18.15 -8.98 -7.32
N ILE A 27 -17.63 -7.95 -6.67
CA ILE A 27 -18.40 -6.79 -6.20
C ILE A 27 -19.14 -6.12 -7.38
N TYR A 28 -18.43 -5.84 -8.47
CA TYR A 28 -19.03 -5.19 -9.64
C TYR A 28 -20.02 -6.09 -10.39
N ARG A 29 -19.75 -7.40 -10.46
CA ARG A 29 -20.64 -8.33 -11.17
C ARG A 29 -22.00 -8.47 -10.50
N TYR A 30 -22.03 -8.39 -9.17
CA TYR A 30 -23.24 -8.55 -8.37
C TYR A 30 -23.80 -7.21 -7.86
N ASP A 31 -23.25 -6.08 -8.32
CA ASP A 31 -23.65 -4.72 -7.93
C ASP A 31 -23.75 -4.54 -6.40
N LEU A 32 -22.77 -5.10 -5.69
CA LEU A 32 -22.76 -5.08 -4.23
C LEU A 32 -22.16 -3.76 -3.74
N PHE A 33 -22.82 -3.12 -2.78
CA PHE A 33 -22.24 -1.98 -2.08
C PHE A 33 -21.30 -2.47 -0.97
N ASP A 34 -19.99 -2.32 -1.19
CA ASP A 34 -18.94 -2.76 -0.27
C ASP A 34 -18.20 -1.61 0.42
N PHE A 35 -18.83 -0.43 0.48
CA PHE A 35 -18.22 0.79 1.02
C PHE A 35 -16.92 1.20 0.29
N TYR A 36 -16.84 0.97 -1.03
CA TYR A 36 -15.72 1.35 -1.89
C TYR A 36 -14.42 0.60 -1.60
N ILE A 37 -14.49 -0.55 -0.92
CA ILE A 37 -13.29 -1.36 -0.59
C ILE A 37 -12.68 -1.92 -1.89
N ALA A 38 -13.49 -2.40 -2.82
CA ALA A 38 -13.06 -2.93 -4.11
C ALA A 38 -12.30 -1.88 -4.94
N ASP A 39 -12.69 -0.62 -4.83
CA ASP A 39 -12.08 0.50 -5.54
C ASP A 39 -10.73 0.88 -4.92
N THR A 40 -10.71 1.04 -3.60
CA THR A 40 -9.61 1.69 -2.85
C THR A 40 -8.56 0.75 -2.30
N SER A 41 -8.89 -0.53 -2.13
CA SER A 41 -7.98 -1.53 -1.57
C SER A 41 -6.70 -1.77 -2.40
N PRO A 42 -6.69 -1.68 -3.75
CA PRO A 42 -5.46 -1.78 -4.51
C PRO A 42 -4.45 -0.69 -4.13
N ASN A 43 -4.87 0.56 -4.01
CA ASN A 43 -3.98 1.67 -3.67
C ASN A 43 -3.47 1.53 -2.23
N PHE A 44 -4.33 1.14 -1.29
CA PHE A 44 -3.95 0.83 0.09
C PHE A 44 -2.84 -0.23 0.14
N LEU A 45 -3.08 -1.36 -0.54
CA LEU A 45 -2.19 -2.53 -0.54
C LEU A 45 -0.90 -2.25 -1.32
N ALA A 46 -0.95 -1.40 -2.36
CA ALA A 46 0.22 -0.99 -3.12
C ALA A 46 1.22 -0.22 -2.26
N VAL A 47 0.77 0.73 -1.43
CA VAL A 47 1.65 1.44 -0.49
C VAL A 47 2.28 0.45 0.49
N LEU A 48 1.47 -0.36 1.18
CA LEU A 48 1.99 -1.34 2.14
C LEU A 48 3.03 -2.27 1.50
N MET A 49 2.69 -2.83 0.34
CA MET A 49 3.56 -3.74 -0.41
C MET A 49 4.89 -3.07 -0.78
N PHE A 50 4.86 -1.84 -1.27
CA PHE A 50 6.07 -1.11 -1.65
C PHE A 50 6.94 -0.75 -0.43
N VAL A 51 6.33 -0.26 0.66
CA VAL A 51 7.06 0.06 1.89
C VAL A 51 7.74 -1.20 2.44
N PHE A 52 7.01 -2.31 2.56
CA PHE A 52 7.57 -3.57 3.07
C PHE A 52 8.64 -4.14 2.14
N PHE A 53 8.46 -3.99 0.82
CA PHE A 53 9.48 -4.38 -0.15
C PHE A 53 10.76 -3.59 0.02
N LYS A 54 10.69 -2.28 0.24
CA LYS A 54 11.86 -1.44 0.53
C LYS A 54 12.51 -1.82 1.86
N LYS A 55 11.72 -2.05 2.91
CA LYS A 55 12.21 -2.49 4.23
C LYS A 55 12.86 -3.87 4.23
N ARG A 56 12.51 -4.74 3.27
CA ARG A 56 13.17 -6.03 3.06
C ARG A 56 14.62 -5.87 2.56
N GLN A 57 14.96 -4.76 1.91
CA GLN A 57 16.29 -4.55 1.35
C GLN A 57 17.34 -4.32 2.47
N LYS A 58 18.62 -4.53 2.16
CA LYS A 58 19.71 -4.37 3.15
C LYS A 58 19.92 -2.92 3.58
N ASN A 59 19.42 -1.96 2.82
CA ASN A 59 19.63 -0.54 3.04
C ASN A 59 18.82 -0.05 4.25
N LYS A 60 19.48 0.64 5.17
CA LYS A 60 18.80 1.35 6.25
C LYS A 60 18.12 2.59 5.66
N HIS A 61 16.81 2.51 5.56
CA HIS A 61 15.98 3.63 5.15
C HIS A 61 15.24 4.20 6.35
N ASN A 62 15.06 5.52 6.36
CA ASN A 62 14.20 6.19 7.34
C ASN A 62 12.73 5.81 7.05
N ASN A 63 12.02 5.30 8.06
CA ASN A 63 10.64 4.84 7.94
C ASN A 63 9.70 5.97 7.48
N PHE A 64 9.90 7.19 7.98
CA PHE A 64 9.11 8.35 7.56
C PHE A 64 9.31 8.65 6.08
N GLN A 65 10.57 8.69 5.62
CA GLN A 65 10.87 8.99 4.22
C GLN A 65 10.26 7.96 3.27
N ILE A 66 10.41 6.66 3.55
CA ILE A 66 9.81 5.64 2.68
C ILE A 66 8.30 5.81 2.63
N CYS A 67 7.62 5.94 3.77
CA CYS A 67 6.17 6.04 3.80
C CYS A 67 5.68 7.31 3.09
N PHE A 68 6.34 8.45 3.34
CA PHE A 68 6.01 9.73 2.71
C PHE A 68 6.19 9.68 1.18
N PHE A 69 7.35 9.22 0.69
CA PHE A 69 7.58 9.14 -0.76
C PHE A 69 6.71 8.09 -1.44
N SER A 70 6.30 7.03 -0.73
CA SER A 70 5.34 6.05 -1.26
C SER A 70 3.96 6.66 -1.45
N PHE A 71 3.50 7.44 -0.46
CA PHE A 71 2.25 8.20 -0.56
C PHE A 71 2.29 9.23 -1.69
N VAL A 72 3.32 10.08 -1.72
CA VAL A 72 3.51 11.08 -2.78
C VAL A 72 3.56 10.43 -4.16
N GLY A 73 4.20 9.27 -4.28
CA GLY A 73 4.24 8.51 -5.53
C GLY A 73 2.84 8.12 -6.03
N LEU A 74 1.96 7.64 -5.14
CA LEU A 74 0.58 7.31 -5.53
C LEU A 74 -0.29 8.55 -5.76
N VAL A 75 -0.08 9.64 -5.03
CA VAL A 75 -0.77 10.91 -5.34
C VAL A 75 -0.37 11.40 -6.73
N ILE A 76 0.92 11.37 -7.06
CA ILE A 76 1.37 11.72 -8.42
C ILE A 76 0.77 10.78 -9.45
N TYR A 77 0.68 9.47 -9.16
CA TYR A 77 0.03 8.53 -10.04
C TYR A 77 -1.43 8.92 -10.32
N GLU A 78 -2.21 9.22 -9.28
CA GLU A 78 -3.62 9.57 -9.39
C GLU A 78 -3.84 10.87 -10.18
N PHE A 79 -3.07 11.91 -9.88
CA PHE A 79 -3.27 13.23 -10.48
C PHE A 79 -2.61 13.39 -11.85
N PHE A 80 -1.53 12.67 -12.15
CA PHE A 80 -0.79 12.85 -13.39
C PHE A 80 -0.90 11.63 -14.30
N ILE A 81 -0.60 10.44 -13.79
CA ILE A 81 -0.55 9.23 -14.65
C ILE A 81 -1.96 8.83 -15.07
N GLN A 82 -2.92 8.79 -14.14
CA GLN A 82 -4.28 8.36 -14.43
C GLN A 82 -4.94 9.25 -15.50
N ILE A 83 -4.87 10.57 -15.31
CA ILE A 83 -5.48 11.55 -16.22
C ILE A 83 -4.84 11.55 -17.61
N HIS A 84 -3.50 11.47 -17.68
CA HIS A 84 -2.79 11.68 -18.95
C HIS A 84 -2.54 10.40 -19.74
N ILE A 85 -2.55 9.23 -19.08
CA ILE A 85 -2.22 7.95 -19.72
C ILE A 85 -3.46 7.09 -19.96
N TYR A 86 -4.49 7.18 -19.11
CA TYR A 86 -5.70 6.37 -19.22
C TYR A 86 -6.90 7.21 -19.69
N PRO A 87 -7.25 7.17 -20.98
CA PRO A 87 -8.37 7.96 -21.50
C PRO A 87 -9.68 7.53 -20.82
N GLY A 88 -10.36 8.50 -20.21
CA GLY A 88 -11.62 8.29 -19.48
C GLY A 88 -11.44 7.94 -17.99
N ALA A 89 -10.20 7.85 -17.49
CA ALA A 89 -9.97 7.70 -16.06
C ALA A 89 -10.20 9.04 -15.33
N THR A 90 -10.79 8.97 -14.15
CA THR A 90 -11.04 10.13 -13.29
C THR A 90 -10.14 10.08 -12.07
N ILE A 91 -9.92 11.24 -11.45
CA ILE A 91 -9.24 11.33 -10.15
C ILE A 91 -10.17 10.75 -9.10
N ASP A 92 -9.72 9.75 -8.35
CA ASP A 92 -10.43 9.25 -7.19
C ASP A 92 -9.78 9.75 -5.88
N LEU A 93 -10.47 10.65 -5.18
CA LEU A 93 -10.00 11.17 -3.89
C LEU A 93 -9.99 10.09 -2.80
N LEU A 94 -10.84 9.06 -2.90
CA LEU A 94 -10.84 7.95 -1.96
C LEU A 94 -9.54 7.14 -2.10
N ASP A 95 -9.01 7.02 -3.31
CA ASP A 95 -7.72 6.37 -3.57
C ASP A 95 -6.54 7.17 -2.98
N VAL A 96 -6.61 8.49 -2.97
CA VAL A 96 -5.64 9.36 -2.30
C VAL A 96 -5.71 9.18 -0.77
N ILE A 97 -6.91 9.20 -0.20
CA ILE A 97 -7.13 8.99 1.25
C ILE A 97 -6.66 7.59 1.66
N SER A 98 -6.99 6.57 0.87
CA SER A 98 -6.57 5.20 1.05
C SER A 98 -5.04 5.07 1.08
N SER A 99 -4.36 5.72 0.14
CA SER A 99 -2.90 5.78 0.09
C SER A 99 -2.28 6.47 1.31
N LEU A 100 -2.90 7.55 1.81
CA LEU A 100 -2.47 8.25 3.01
C LEU A 100 -2.60 7.35 4.24
N LEU A 101 -3.75 6.70 4.43
CA LEU A 101 -3.98 5.78 5.53
C LEU A 101 -2.99 4.62 5.52
N ALA A 102 -2.73 4.03 4.35
CA ALA A 102 -1.76 2.97 4.19
C ALA A 102 -0.34 3.42 4.56
N SER A 103 0.05 4.65 4.21
CA SER A 103 1.35 5.22 4.55
C SER A 103 1.51 5.40 6.06
N VAL A 104 0.49 5.93 6.74
CA VAL A 104 0.46 6.10 8.19
C VAL A 104 0.55 4.74 8.90
N ILE A 105 -0.26 3.76 8.47
CA ILE A 105 -0.25 2.41 9.04
C ILE A 105 1.12 1.74 8.81
N SER A 106 1.69 1.87 7.60
CA SER A 106 3.02 1.35 7.28
C SER A 106 4.08 1.91 8.22
N TYR A 107 4.03 3.20 8.52
CA TYR A 107 4.97 3.87 9.41
C TYR A 107 4.94 3.26 10.82
N PHE A 108 3.75 3.08 11.40
CA PHE A 108 3.59 2.47 12.72
C PHE A 108 4.04 1.00 12.74
N ILE A 109 3.68 0.22 11.72
CA ILE A 109 4.11 -1.18 11.58
C ILE A 109 5.64 -1.26 11.54
N CYS A 110 6.29 -0.44 10.71
CA CYS A 110 7.74 -0.44 10.59
C CYS A 110 8.42 -0.06 11.91
N ASN A 111 7.94 1.00 12.59
CA ASN A 111 8.48 1.42 13.87
C ASN A 111 8.29 0.36 14.97
N TYR A 112 7.14 -0.31 15.00
CA TYR A 112 6.88 -1.38 15.97
C TYR A 112 7.87 -2.54 15.81
N PHE A 113 8.04 -3.05 14.57
CA PHE A 113 8.96 -4.14 14.33
C PHE A 113 10.43 -3.73 14.49
N ASP A 114 10.80 -2.53 14.05
CA ASP A 114 12.17 -2.03 14.19
C ASP A 114 12.56 -1.77 15.65
N SER A 115 11.63 -1.29 16.50
CA SER A 115 11.89 -1.02 17.93
C SER A 115 12.01 -2.30 18.76
N LYS A 116 11.16 -3.31 18.53
CA LYS A 116 11.27 -4.64 19.17
C LYS A 116 12.63 -5.29 18.92
N ILE A 117 13.28 -4.98 17.80
CA ILE A 117 14.60 -5.49 17.44
C ILE A 117 15.72 -4.82 18.24
N VAL A 118 15.61 -3.53 18.56
CA VAL A 118 16.62 -2.81 19.37
C VAL A 118 16.68 -3.40 20.79
N ILE A 119 15.54 -3.83 21.31
CA ILE A 119 15.43 -4.38 22.67
C ILE A 119 16.06 -5.79 22.77
N HIS A 120 15.94 -6.64 21.74
CA HIS A 120 16.51 -8.00 21.73
C HIS A 120 17.99 -8.10 21.33
N LYS A 121 18.63 -6.99 20.99
CA LYS A 121 20.07 -6.93 20.69
C LYS A 121 20.92 -6.33 21.82
N LYS A 122 20.29 -5.87 22.90
CA LYS A 122 20.95 -5.53 24.16
C LYS A 122 20.91 -6.74 25.08
#